data_AF-A0A8S4GL36-F1
#
_entry.id   AF-A0A8S4GL36-F1
#
_cell.length_a   1.000
_cell.length_b   1.000
_cell.length_c   1.000
_cell.angle_alpha   90.00
_cell.angle_beta   90.00
_cell.angle_gamma   90.00
#
_symmetry.space_group_name_H-M   'P 1'
#
loop_
_entity.id
_entity.type
_entity.pdbx_description
1 polymer ?
#
loop_
_entity_poly.entity_id
_entity_poly.type
_entity_poly.pdbx_seq_one_letter_code
_entity_poly.pdbx_strand_id
1 'polypeptide(L)'
;MGLRKGGVPERAVMGLKLRFQATARDLANGEYRKQRPAIICCLILVILAIYGFAELVFPSVGALEDEYAEMIIRSRVQLAAARSQVQSLTKQVIQLEPKYTLALEELTSAREQLSQKDSRVQEVEASAVTKLQEAEEALRACDELSEAKDKELAERVADVKERDRMLGEERKKNSALQEQVGDLTERLGKAEASLAAVKEELTEEEQAEADLKRFMEAGLHGVVRRAQPPEGPEGDLARALESVERGGTVLTTFVTKAVVGPGAALERWHLALEHLAIDNVIVVAMDTESFQFASDTLRLPAIMMKVVEDGEDGVSLIRRSNAEKAMKYGALETMLSLGYNVLVLDPSVLALSDPLLELARDVDVEVSAMYPGQPHVAQKGQDGAEGLEVHVPAVDPAVLFLRATPASVRLAHHMRSRLVELDSSEVLLLQEAAVMPSMDARLSPGVHVRVLNPEKFTTGAAYFAAAAKVAQGRQLPHPTVIHLESDDADLTGKMMGLYLYYHMGQKDALEEWLPNTSGGAGRKAGGRARPSRGEGRGGGVRGGRAGGRAGSKGRAKAREEWDEPDLEDDWM
;
A
#
# COMPACT_ATOMS: atom_id res chain seq x y z
N MET A 1 -40.21 -12.23 -153.33
CA MET A 1 -41.04 -12.03 -152.12
C MET A 1 -40.41 -12.81 -150.97
N GLY A 2 -39.69 -12.26 -150.00
CA GLY A 2 -39.23 -10.90 -149.74
C GLY A 2 -38.91 -10.71 -148.25
N LEU A 3 -37.61 -10.59 -147.92
CA LEU A 3 -37.00 -10.07 -146.67
C LEU A 3 -36.95 -11.01 -145.44
N ARG A 4 -35.79 -11.67 -145.28
CA ARG A 4 -35.33 -12.31 -144.02
C ARG A 4 -34.38 -11.36 -143.27
N LYS A 5 -34.66 -11.11 -142.00
CA LYS A 5 -33.73 -10.53 -141.01
C LYS A 5 -32.96 -11.67 -140.33
N GLY A 6 -31.66 -11.80 -140.59
CA GLY A 6 -30.69 -12.43 -139.69
C GLY A 6 -29.98 -11.29 -138.94
N GLY A 7 -29.80 -11.29 -137.63
CA GLY A 7 -29.19 -12.36 -136.84
C GLY A 7 -27.72 -11.98 -136.60
N VAL A 8 -27.46 -11.01 -135.72
CA VAL A 8 -26.10 -10.64 -135.28
C VAL A 8 -25.80 -11.38 -133.97
N PRO A 9 -24.63 -12.02 -133.83
CA PRO A 9 -24.34 -12.89 -132.69
C PRO A 9 -24.07 -12.11 -131.39
N GLU A 10 -24.84 -12.42 -130.34
CA GLU A 10 -24.81 -11.84 -128.98
C GLU A 10 -23.48 -11.94 -128.21
N ARG A 11 -22.44 -12.58 -128.76
CA ARG A 11 -21.12 -12.71 -128.09
C ARG A 11 -20.16 -11.53 -128.34
N ALA A 12 -20.45 -10.61 -129.25
CA ALA A 12 -19.62 -9.41 -129.49
C ALA A 12 -20.06 -8.17 -128.69
N VAL A 13 -21.32 -8.12 -128.21
CA VAL A 13 -21.89 -6.96 -127.51
C VAL A 13 -21.65 -7.00 -125.99
N MET A 14 -21.47 -8.19 -125.40
CA MET A 14 -21.06 -8.33 -123.99
C MET A 14 -19.57 -7.99 -123.74
N GLY A 15 -18.69 -8.13 -124.75
CA GLY A 15 -17.26 -7.85 -124.62
C GLY A 15 -16.91 -6.35 -124.56
N LEU A 16 -17.70 -5.48 -125.19
CA LEU A 16 -17.49 -4.02 -125.14
C LEU A 16 -18.06 -3.39 -123.87
N LYS A 17 -19.16 -3.93 -123.32
CA LYS A 17 -19.83 -3.38 -122.13
C LYS A 17 -19.02 -3.62 -120.84
N LEU A 18 -18.32 -4.76 -120.75
CA LEU A 18 -17.41 -5.08 -119.63
C LEU A 18 -16.08 -4.29 -119.69
N ARG A 19 -15.59 -3.91 -120.88
CA ARG A 19 -14.40 -3.06 -121.00
C ARG A 19 -14.68 -1.59 -120.73
N PHE A 20 -15.87 -1.08 -121.07
CA PHE A 20 -16.26 0.30 -120.77
C PHE A 20 -16.46 0.55 -119.25
N GLN A 21 -16.95 -0.45 -118.51
CA GLN A 21 -17.10 -0.34 -117.05
C GLN A 21 -15.79 -0.50 -116.26
N ALA A 22 -14.78 -1.18 -116.82
CA ALA A 22 -13.43 -1.22 -116.24
C ALA A 22 -12.71 0.13 -116.41
N THR A 23 -12.77 0.73 -117.60
CA THR A 23 -12.12 2.03 -117.87
C THR A 23 -12.76 3.19 -117.11
N ALA A 24 -14.07 3.14 -116.83
CA ALA A 24 -14.75 4.15 -116.01
C ALA A 24 -14.42 4.06 -114.51
N ARG A 25 -14.04 2.87 -114.01
CA ARG A 25 -13.57 2.67 -112.62
C ARG A 25 -12.15 3.17 -112.43
N ASP A 26 -11.28 2.96 -113.42
CA ASP A 26 -9.89 3.43 -113.39
C ASP A 26 -9.78 4.96 -113.55
N LEU A 27 -10.76 5.60 -114.20
CA LEU A 27 -10.86 7.07 -114.27
C LEU A 27 -11.20 7.74 -112.91
N ALA A 28 -11.81 7.01 -111.96
CA ALA A 28 -12.19 7.56 -110.66
C ALA A 28 -11.07 7.50 -109.59
N ASN A 29 -10.05 6.66 -109.81
CA ASN A 29 -8.98 6.39 -108.84
C ASN A 29 -7.68 7.20 -109.06
N GLY A 30 -7.68 8.22 -109.93
CA GLY A 30 -6.61 9.21 -109.96
C GLY A 30 -5.26 8.79 -110.59
N GLU A 31 -5.17 7.67 -111.31
CA GLU A 31 -3.94 7.26 -112.01
C GLU A 31 -3.84 7.85 -113.44
N TYR A 32 -3.73 9.18 -113.53
CA TYR A 32 -3.80 9.90 -114.81
C TYR A 32 -2.49 9.98 -115.64
N ARG A 33 -1.40 9.31 -115.22
CA ARG A 33 -0.07 9.49 -115.86
C ARG A 33 0.40 8.39 -116.81
N LYS A 34 -0.28 7.23 -116.91
CA LYS A 34 0.23 6.09 -117.72
C LYS A 34 -0.50 5.78 -119.04
N GLN A 35 -1.54 6.54 -119.44
CA GLN A 35 -2.35 6.21 -120.64
C GLN A 35 -2.48 7.32 -121.70
N ARG A 36 -1.54 8.28 -121.76
CA ARG A 36 -1.55 9.34 -122.80
C ARG A 36 -1.48 8.84 -124.26
N PRO A 37 -0.78 7.73 -124.61
CA PRO A 37 -0.76 7.26 -126.00
C PRO A 37 -2.11 6.69 -126.47
N ALA A 38 -2.89 6.08 -125.58
CA ALA A 38 -4.13 5.38 -125.94
C ALA A 38 -5.29 6.32 -126.25
N ILE A 39 -5.39 7.46 -125.55
CA ILE A 39 -6.46 8.45 -125.75
C ILE A 39 -6.23 9.26 -127.04
N ILE A 40 -4.97 9.56 -127.38
CA ILE A 40 -4.61 10.25 -128.64
C ILE A 40 -4.85 9.33 -129.85
N CYS A 41 -4.57 8.02 -129.75
CA CYS A 41 -4.90 7.06 -130.79
C CYS A 41 -6.41 6.93 -131.05
N CYS A 42 -7.25 6.94 -130.00
CA CYS A 42 -8.71 6.88 -130.18
C CYS A 42 -9.29 8.14 -130.83
N LEU A 43 -8.78 9.33 -130.51
CA LEU A 43 -9.20 10.58 -131.15
C LEU A 43 -8.76 10.67 -132.62
N ILE A 44 -7.56 10.18 -132.96
CA ILE A 44 -7.10 10.12 -134.35
C ILE A 44 -7.91 9.11 -135.17
N LEU A 45 -8.32 7.97 -134.59
CA LEU A 45 -9.17 6.98 -135.27
C LEU A 45 -10.60 7.47 -135.49
N VAL A 46 -11.16 8.29 -134.59
CA VAL A 46 -12.48 8.91 -134.78
C VAL A 46 -12.43 10.00 -135.85
N ILE A 47 -11.35 10.79 -135.92
CA ILE A 47 -11.17 11.81 -136.96
C ILE A 47 -10.93 11.18 -138.34
N LEU A 48 -10.20 10.06 -138.42
CA LEU A 48 -10.02 9.31 -139.67
C LEU A 48 -11.29 8.56 -140.11
N ALA A 49 -12.13 8.09 -139.18
CA ALA A 49 -13.42 7.49 -139.50
C ALA A 49 -14.46 8.51 -140.01
N ILE A 50 -14.37 9.77 -139.59
CA ILE A 50 -15.23 10.87 -140.08
C ILE A 50 -14.76 11.36 -141.45
N TYR A 51 -13.45 11.38 -141.73
CA TYR A 51 -12.92 11.77 -143.04
C TYR A 51 -12.97 10.66 -144.11
N GLY A 52 -12.95 9.38 -143.70
CA GLY A 52 -13.00 8.23 -144.62
C GLY A 52 -14.39 7.87 -145.16
N PHE A 53 -15.47 8.50 -144.66
CA PHE A 53 -16.85 8.19 -145.07
C PHE A 53 -17.40 9.16 -146.13
N ALA A 54 -16.59 10.13 -146.60
CA ALA A 54 -17.01 11.17 -147.55
C ALA A 54 -16.60 10.95 -149.02
N GLU A 55 -15.93 9.84 -149.37
CA GLU A 55 -15.46 9.55 -150.75
C GLU A 55 -16.12 8.33 -151.42
N LEU A 56 -17.21 7.78 -150.86
CA LEU A 56 -17.78 6.51 -151.36
C LEU A 56 -19.26 6.55 -151.77
N VAL A 57 -19.80 7.74 -152.04
CA VAL A 57 -21.11 7.88 -152.70
C VAL A 57 -21.02 8.96 -153.79
N PHE A 58 -21.30 8.53 -155.02
CA PHE A 58 -21.43 9.28 -156.29
C PHE A 58 -20.18 9.38 -157.20
N PRO A 59 -20.23 8.64 -158.32
CA PRO A 59 -19.89 9.19 -159.61
C PRO A 59 -21.12 9.17 -160.53
N SER A 60 -21.54 10.32 -161.04
CA SER A 60 -21.79 10.55 -162.47
C SER A 60 -22.41 11.92 -162.74
N VAL A 61 -21.64 12.65 -163.54
CA VAL A 61 -21.86 13.86 -164.34
C VAL A 61 -23.29 14.12 -164.83
N GLY A 62 -23.72 15.38 -164.70
CA GLY A 62 -24.26 16.12 -165.83
C GLY A 62 -25.61 16.81 -165.62
N ALA A 63 -25.60 18.07 -165.15
CA ALA A 63 -26.31 19.22 -165.75
C ALA A 63 -26.46 20.42 -164.79
N LEU A 64 -26.21 21.60 -165.35
CA LEU A 64 -26.71 22.94 -164.98
C LEU A 64 -25.94 23.74 -163.92
N GLU A 65 -25.39 24.88 -164.37
CA GLU A 65 -24.10 25.46 -163.96
C GLU A 65 -24.19 26.82 -163.25
N ASP A 66 -25.34 27.37 -162.89
CA ASP A 66 -25.41 28.79 -162.45
C ASP A 66 -25.57 29.03 -160.93
N GLU A 67 -25.79 28.00 -160.09
CA GLU A 67 -25.96 28.16 -158.63
C GLU A 67 -24.67 27.94 -157.80
N TYR A 68 -23.62 27.33 -158.37
CA TYR A 68 -22.40 26.96 -157.62
C TYR A 68 -21.41 28.11 -157.39
N ALA A 69 -21.49 29.20 -158.17
CA ALA A 69 -20.58 30.33 -158.04
C ALA A 69 -20.86 31.17 -156.77
N GLU A 70 -22.12 31.30 -156.34
CA GLU A 70 -22.48 32.13 -155.18
C GLU A 70 -22.14 31.44 -153.84
N MET A 71 -22.22 30.10 -153.80
CA MET A 71 -21.88 29.30 -152.62
C MET A 71 -20.38 29.35 -152.29
N ILE A 72 -19.51 29.29 -153.31
CA ILE A 72 -18.05 29.33 -153.13
C ILE A 72 -17.60 30.69 -152.54
N ILE A 73 -18.25 31.79 -152.91
CA ILE A 73 -17.93 33.12 -152.38
C ILE A 73 -18.34 33.24 -150.90
N ARG A 74 -19.53 32.77 -150.52
CA ARG A 74 -19.98 32.77 -149.12
C ARG A 74 -19.10 31.91 -148.22
N SER A 75 -18.67 30.73 -148.69
CA SER A 75 -17.75 29.87 -147.94
C SER A 75 -16.37 30.50 -147.72
N ARG A 76 -15.83 31.25 -148.69
CA ARG A 76 -14.53 31.94 -148.54
C ARG A 76 -14.57 33.08 -147.50
N VAL A 77 -15.68 33.82 -147.42
CA VAL A 77 -15.86 34.88 -146.41
C VAL A 77 -15.98 34.30 -145.00
N GLN A 78 -16.72 33.20 -144.83
CA GLN A 78 -16.81 32.51 -143.53
C GLN A 78 -15.47 31.90 -143.10
N LEU A 79 -14.69 31.35 -144.05
CA LEU A 79 -13.36 30.82 -143.76
C LEU A 79 -12.36 31.93 -143.34
N ALA A 80 -12.46 33.12 -143.94
CA ALA A 80 -11.64 34.26 -143.56
C ALA A 80 -11.99 34.80 -142.16
N ALA A 81 -13.29 34.86 -141.83
CA ALA A 81 -13.75 35.22 -140.48
C ALA A 81 -13.29 34.19 -139.43
N ALA A 82 -13.39 32.90 -139.74
CA ALA A 82 -12.90 31.83 -138.86
C ALA A 82 -11.38 31.90 -138.66
N ARG A 83 -10.59 32.20 -139.72
CA ARG A 83 -9.14 32.39 -139.61
C ARG A 83 -8.77 33.56 -138.71
N SER A 84 -9.48 34.69 -138.82
CA SER A 84 -9.26 35.85 -137.95
C SER A 84 -9.56 35.53 -136.48
N GLN A 85 -10.65 34.80 -136.23
CA GLN A 85 -11.04 34.40 -134.88
C GLN A 85 -10.08 33.39 -134.26
N VAL A 86 -9.57 32.44 -135.05
CA VAL A 86 -8.51 31.51 -134.63
C VAL A 86 -7.22 32.27 -134.32
N GLN A 87 -6.79 33.22 -135.15
CA GLN A 87 -5.59 34.03 -134.87
C GLN A 87 -5.73 34.89 -133.60
N SER A 88 -6.92 35.44 -133.35
CA SER A 88 -7.23 36.18 -132.11
C SER A 88 -7.13 35.27 -130.88
N LEU A 89 -7.75 34.08 -130.94
CA LEU A 89 -7.68 33.09 -129.86
C LEU A 89 -6.26 32.55 -129.66
N THR A 90 -5.50 32.32 -130.73
CA THR A 90 -4.09 31.91 -130.63
C THR A 90 -3.25 32.96 -129.93
N LYS A 91 -3.46 34.26 -130.21
CA LYS A 91 -2.78 35.34 -129.47
C LYS A 91 -3.17 35.38 -127.99
N GLN A 92 -4.44 35.14 -127.66
CA GLN A 92 -4.88 35.07 -126.26
C GLN A 92 -4.27 33.87 -125.53
N VAL A 93 -4.19 32.70 -126.18
CA VAL A 93 -3.55 31.51 -125.60
C VAL A 93 -2.06 31.75 -125.38
N ILE A 94 -1.34 32.35 -126.34
CA ILE A 94 0.09 32.71 -126.20
C ILE A 94 0.30 33.72 -125.06
N GLN A 95 -0.65 34.62 -124.79
CA GLN A 95 -0.55 35.56 -123.66
C GLN A 95 -0.90 34.93 -122.30
N LEU A 96 -1.68 33.85 -122.28
CA LEU A 96 -2.11 33.17 -121.05
C LEU A 96 -1.16 32.05 -120.62
N GLU A 97 -0.43 31.45 -121.57
CA GLU A 97 0.53 30.37 -121.29
C GLU A 97 1.62 30.74 -120.26
N PRO A 98 2.23 31.95 -120.28
CA PRO A 98 3.19 32.38 -119.27
C PRO A 98 2.55 32.60 -117.90
N LYS A 99 1.30 33.07 -117.86
CA LYS A 99 0.56 33.32 -116.61
C LYS A 99 0.16 32.00 -115.95
N TYR A 100 -0.21 31.00 -116.75
CA TYR A 100 -0.54 29.67 -116.26
C TYR A 100 0.68 28.92 -115.75
N THR A 101 1.83 29.03 -116.43
CA THR A 101 3.10 28.44 -115.95
C THR A 101 3.56 29.07 -114.64
N LEU A 102 3.51 30.40 -114.52
CA LEU A 102 3.88 31.10 -113.30
C LEU A 102 2.94 30.76 -112.13
N ALA A 103 1.63 30.68 -112.37
CA ALA A 103 0.67 30.24 -111.36
C ALA A 103 0.88 28.76 -110.94
N LEU A 104 1.33 27.91 -111.85
CA LEU A 104 1.64 26.50 -111.54
C LEU A 104 2.90 26.38 -110.68
N GLU A 105 3.92 27.19 -110.96
CA GLU A 105 5.15 27.30 -110.16
C GLU A 105 4.86 27.85 -108.75
N GLU A 106 4.02 28.88 -108.64
CA GLU A 106 3.56 29.41 -107.35
C GLU A 106 2.77 28.36 -106.55
N LEU A 107 1.87 27.60 -107.20
CA LEU A 107 1.12 26.52 -106.56
C LEU A 107 2.00 25.35 -106.11
N THR A 108 3.02 25.00 -106.89
CA THR A 108 3.97 23.94 -106.50
C THR A 108 4.86 24.41 -105.36
N SER A 109 5.37 25.64 -105.40
CA SER A 109 6.12 26.25 -104.30
C SER A 109 5.29 26.35 -103.02
N ALA A 110 4.03 26.79 -103.11
CA ALA A 110 3.12 26.86 -101.96
C ALA A 110 2.81 25.47 -101.38
N ARG A 111 2.64 24.45 -102.23
CA ARG A 111 2.45 23.06 -101.80
C ARG A 111 3.67 22.49 -101.09
N GLU A 112 4.88 22.78 -101.60
CA GLU A 112 6.14 22.40 -100.97
C GLU A 112 6.28 23.03 -99.57
N GLN A 113 5.97 24.33 -99.46
CA GLN A 113 5.99 25.06 -98.18
C GLN A 113 4.94 24.52 -97.20
N LEU A 114 3.75 24.14 -97.68
CA LEU A 114 2.71 23.54 -96.83
C LEU A 114 3.16 22.17 -96.33
N SER A 115 3.74 21.34 -97.20
CA SER A 115 4.30 20.04 -96.82
C SER A 115 5.43 20.16 -95.78
N GLN A 116 6.30 21.17 -95.91
CA GLN A 116 7.35 21.45 -94.93
C GLN A 116 6.79 21.99 -93.61
N LYS A 117 5.69 22.75 -93.64
CA LYS A 117 5.01 23.19 -92.42
C LYS A 117 4.32 22.03 -91.71
N ASP A 118 3.65 21.16 -92.45
CA ASP A 118 3.00 19.97 -91.89
C ASP A 118 4.03 19.02 -91.25
N SER A 119 5.19 18.80 -91.87
CA SER A 119 6.26 18.00 -91.27
C SER A 119 6.79 18.64 -89.98
N ARG A 120 6.96 19.97 -89.95
CA ARG A 120 7.37 20.69 -88.72
C ARG A 120 6.30 20.64 -87.63
N VAL A 121 5.02 20.70 -87.99
CA VAL A 121 3.92 20.55 -87.02
C VAL A 121 3.94 19.14 -86.43
N GLN A 122 4.09 18.10 -87.26
CA GLN A 122 4.20 16.71 -86.79
C GLN A 122 5.41 16.49 -85.88
N GLU A 123 6.57 17.09 -86.18
CA GLU A 123 7.75 17.03 -85.31
C GLU A 123 7.52 17.72 -83.96
N VAL A 124 6.88 18.89 -83.97
CA VAL A 124 6.56 19.64 -82.74
C VAL A 124 5.51 18.90 -81.90
N GLU A 125 4.48 18.34 -82.53
CA GLU A 125 3.47 17.52 -81.86
C GLU A 125 4.08 16.26 -81.26
N ALA A 126 4.92 15.54 -82.02
CA ALA A 126 5.63 14.37 -81.51
C ALA A 126 6.50 14.75 -80.30
N SER A 127 7.29 15.82 -80.39
CA SER A 127 8.12 16.31 -79.28
C SER A 127 7.30 16.74 -78.06
N ALA A 128 6.15 17.38 -78.27
CA ALA A 128 5.26 17.80 -77.19
C ALA A 128 4.62 16.59 -76.49
N VAL A 129 4.21 15.57 -77.24
CA VAL A 129 3.68 14.32 -76.68
C VAL A 129 4.74 13.61 -75.86
N THR A 130 5.99 13.53 -76.33
CA THR A 130 7.07 12.91 -75.55
C THR A 130 7.32 13.66 -74.25
N LYS A 131 7.38 15.00 -74.30
CA LYS A 131 7.56 15.83 -73.10
C LYS A 131 6.40 15.74 -72.12
N LEU A 132 5.17 15.58 -72.61
CA LEU A 132 3.99 15.35 -71.76
C LEU A 132 4.04 13.98 -71.09
N GLN A 133 4.45 12.94 -71.81
CA GLN A 133 4.64 11.61 -71.23
C GLN A 133 5.73 11.62 -70.15
N GLU A 134 6.88 12.25 -70.41
CA GLU A 134 7.95 12.44 -69.42
C GLU A 134 7.46 13.22 -68.18
N ALA A 135 6.63 14.25 -68.38
CA ALA A 135 6.05 15.04 -67.29
C ALA A 135 5.02 14.25 -66.47
N GLU A 136 4.18 13.43 -67.12
CA GLU A 136 3.22 12.55 -66.43
C GLU A 136 3.93 11.46 -65.62
N GLU A 137 5.00 10.87 -66.17
CA GLU A 137 5.83 9.90 -65.46
C GLU A 137 6.55 10.55 -64.26
N ALA A 138 7.08 11.76 -64.42
CA ALA A 138 7.68 12.52 -63.32
C ALA A 138 6.66 12.89 -62.24
N LEU A 139 5.41 13.19 -62.61
CA LEU A 139 4.34 13.49 -61.66
C LEU A 139 3.94 12.24 -60.87
N ARG A 140 3.78 11.08 -61.54
CA ARG A 140 3.52 9.79 -60.87
C ARG A 140 4.63 9.44 -59.89
N ALA A 141 5.89 9.63 -60.29
CA ALA A 141 7.03 9.41 -59.39
C ALA A 141 7.02 10.36 -58.19
N CYS A 142 6.58 11.61 -58.36
CA CYS A 142 6.38 12.55 -57.25
C CYS A 142 5.27 12.10 -56.29
N ASP A 143 4.14 11.61 -56.82
CA ASP A 143 3.03 11.12 -56.01
C ASP A 143 3.42 9.87 -55.21
N GLU A 144 4.08 8.90 -55.85
CA GLU A 144 4.62 7.70 -55.18
C GLU A 144 5.63 8.07 -54.08
N LEU A 145 6.49 9.06 -54.32
CA LEU A 145 7.43 9.55 -53.32
C LEU A 145 6.72 10.26 -52.16
N SER A 146 5.65 11.01 -52.44
CA SER A 146 4.83 11.66 -51.42
C SER A 146 4.14 10.63 -50.53
N GLU A 147 3.49 9.63 -51.12
CA GLU A 147 2.83 8.55 -50.38
C GLU A 147 3.84 7.75 -49.54
N ALA A 148 5.01 7.45 -50.09
CA ALA A 148 6.09 6.78 -49.35
C ALA A 148 6.56 7.62 -48.15
N LYS A 149 6.71 8.94 -48.33
CA LYS A 149 7.09 9.85 -47.24
C LYS A 149 5.99 10.00 -46.20
N ASP A 150 4.73 10.06 -46.60
CA ASP A 150 3.61 10.14 -45.67
C ASP A 150 3.49 8.86 -44.83
N LYS A 151 3.75 7.70 -45.43
CA LYS A 151 3.84 6.43 -44.73
C LYS A 151 5.02 6.39 -43.74
N GLU A 152 6.21 6.81 -44.16
CA GLU A 152 7.38 6.92 -43.27
C GLU A 152 7.12 7.88 -42.10
N LEU A 153 6.45 9.02 -42.37
CA LEU A 153 6.10 10.00 -41.35
C LEU A 153 5.07 9.44 -40.36
N ALA A 154 4.08 8.70 -40.85
CA ALA A 154 3.08 8.03 -40.01
C ALA A 154 3.73 6.97 -39.08
N GLU A 155 4.67 6.17 -39.60
CA GLU A 155 5.45 5.22 -38.81
C GLU A 155 6.30 5.94 -37.74
N ARG A 156 7.00 7.02 -38.11
CA ARG A 156 7.76 7.84 -37.13
C ARG A 156 6.88 8.46 -36.05
N VAL A 157 5.68 8.93 -36.40
CA VAL A 157 4.73 9.49 -35.42
C VAL A 157 4.21 8.39 -34.48
N ALA A 158 3.99 7.17 -34.97
CA ALA A 158 3.62 6.04 -34.14
C ALA A 158 4.74 5.69 -33.15
N ASP A 159 5.99 5.63 -33.61
CA ASP A 159 7.17 5.39 -32.76
C ASP A 159 7.34 6.45 -31.67
N VAL A 160 7.13 7.74 -32.00
CA VAL A 160 7.21 8.84 -31.04
C VAL A 160 6.11 8.72 -29.99
N LYS A 161 4.87 8.42 -30.39
CA LYS A 161 3.76 8.21 -29.45
C LYS A 161 4.04 7.06 -28.48
N GLU A 162 4.63 5.97 -28.97
CA GLU A 162 4.98 4.83 -28.11
C GLU A 162 6.13 5.17 -27.14
N ARG A 163 7.14 5.93 -27.59
CA ARG A 163 8.18 6.46 -26.68
C ARG A 163 7.62 7.38 -25.61
N ASP A 164 6.69 8.27 -25.96
CA ASP A 164 6.03 9.16 -25.00
C ASP A 164 5.20 8.37 -23.98
N ARG A 165 4.53 7.29 -24.41
CA ARG A 165 3.82 6.37 -23.52
C ARG A 165 4.77 5.70 -22.53
N MET A 166 5.89 5.17 -23.03
CA MET A 166 6.94 4.55 -22.19
C MET A 166 7.56 5.55 -21.20
N LEU A 167 7.88 6.77 -21.65
CA LEU A 167 8.38 7.84 -20.78
C LEU A 167 7.36 8.24 -19.70
N GLY A 168 6.06 8.22 -20.02
CA GLY A 168 4.99 8.43 -19.06
C GLY A 168 4.94 7.35 -17.97
N GLU A 169 5.11 6.09 -18.35
CA GLU A 169 5.20 4.97 -17.40
C GLU A 169 6.47 5.03 -16.55
N GLU A 170 7.62 5.34 -17.16
CA GLU A 170 8.88 5.54 -16.44
C GLU A 170 8.81 6.72 -15.45
N ARG A 171 8.16 7.82 -15.82
CA ARG A 171 7.91 8.94 -14.89
C ARG A 171 7.06 8.53 -13.69
N LYS A 172 6.01 7.71 -13.91
CA LYS A 172 5.19 7.16 -12.82
C LYS A 172 5.99 6.21 -11.93
N LYS A 173 6.84 5.36 -12.52
CA LYS A 173 7.75 4.49 -11.76
C LYS A 173 8.75 5.31 -10.96
N ASN A 174 9.34 6.35 -11.56
CA ASN A 174 10.27 7.24 -10.87
C ASN A 174 9.61 8.03 -9.75
N SER A 175 8.36 8.50 -9.90
CA SER A 175 7.65 9.15 -8.79
C SER A 175 7.34 8.19 -7.65
N ALA A 176 6.92 6.96 -7.96
CA ALA A 176 6.69 5.92 -6.95
C ALA A 176 7.99 5.51 -6.24
N LEU A 177 9.10 5.41 -6.98
CA LEU A 177 10.42 5.16 -6.41
C LEU A 177 10.90 6.32 -5.54
N GLN A 178 10.66 7.57 -5.94
CA GLN A 178 10.98 8.74 -5.11
C GLN A 178 10.18 8.77 -3.81
N GLU A 179 8.90 8.39 -3.86
CA GLU A 179 8.05 8.25 -2.67
C GLU A 179 8.57 7.13 -1.75
N GLN A 180 8.93 5.98 -2.32
CA GLN A 180 9.56 4.88 -1.57
C GLN A 180 10.90 5.29 -0.96
N VAL A 181 11.75 6.02 -1.68
CA VAL A 181 13.00 6.56 -1.15
C VAL A 181 12.72 7.53 0.00
N GLY A 182 11.67 8.36 -0.10
CA GLY A 182 11.22 9.24 0.98
C GLY A 182 10.83 8.47 2.24
N ASP A 183 9.94 7.48 2.12
CA ASP A 183 9.51 6.61 3.24
C ASP A 183 10.70 5.84 3.83
N LEU A 184 11.56 5.27 2.99
CA LEU A 184 12.78 4.58 3.45
C LEU A 184 13.75 5.52 4.15
N THR A 185 13.88 6.78 3.71
CA THR A 185 14.74 7.78 4.36
C THR A 185 14.17 8.19 5.72
N GLU A 186 12.84 8.35 5.83
CA GLU A 186 12.19 8.63 7.11
C GLU A 186 12.34 7.44 8.09
N ARG A 187 12.14 6.22 7.61
CA ARG A 187 12.36 5.00 8.40
C ARG A 187 13.82 4.85 8.80
N LEU A 188 14.76 5.18 7.92
CA LEU A 188 16.18 5.17 8.25
C LEU A 188 16.49 6.20 9.34
N GLY A 189 15.98 7.43 9.24
CA GLY A 189 16.15 8.46 10.28
C GLY A 189 15.55 8.04 11.63
N LYS A 190 14.36 7.41 11.63
CA LYS A 190 13.76 6.81 12.84
C LYS A 190 14.62 5.69 13.40
N ALA A 191 15.11 4.78 12.55
CA ALA A 191 15.97 3.67 12.96
C ALA A 191 17.33 4.15 13.47
N GLU A 192 17.91 5.21 12.89
CA GLU A 192 19.16 5.83 13.36
C GLU A 192 18.96 6.51 14.71
N ALA A 193 17.83 7.20 14.94
CA ALA A 193 17.47 7.77 16.24
C ALA A 193 17.24 6.68 17.30
N SER A 194 16.52 5.62 16.96
CA SER A 194 16.36 4.45 17.83
C SER A 194 17.69 3.75 18.10
N LEU A 195 18.57 3.63 17.11
CA LEU A 195 19.91 3.06 17.28
C LEU A 195 20.80 3.96 18.15
N ALA A 196 20.66 5.29 18.07
CA ALA A 196 21.36 6.21 18.96
C ALA A 196 20.86 6.05 20.40
N ALA A 197 19.55 5.97 20.61
CA ALA A 197 18.96 5.71 21.92
C ALA A 197 19.39 4.35 22.50
N VAL A 198 19.34 3.28 21.68
CA VAL A 198 19.82 1.95 22.09
C VAL A 198 21.32 1.95 22.35
N LYS A 199 22.13 2.71 21.61
CA LYS A 199 23.56 2.83 21.90
C LYS A 199 23.82 3.58 23.21
N GLU A 200 23.01 4.59 23.53
CA GLU A 200 23.09 5.31 24.79
C GLU A 200 22.70 4.38 25.95
N GLU A 201 21.61 3.63 25.80
CA GLU A 201 21.16 2.60 26.75
C GLU A 201 22.18 1.45 26.87
N LEU A 202 22.80 1.01 25.77
CA LEU A 202 23.86 0.00 25.78
C LEU A 202 25.13 0.54 26.44
N THR A 203 25.46 1.83 26.27
CA THR A 203 26.57 2.43 27.01
C THR A 203 26.25 2.53 28.49
N GLU A 204 25.00 2.84 28.88
CA GLU A 204 24.57 2.82 30.28
C GLU A 204 24.60 1.40 30.86
N GLU A 205 24.19 0.39 30.08
CA GLU A 205 24.23 -1.03 30.46
C GLU A 205 25.67 -1.55 30.54
N GLU A 206 26.55 -1.21 29.60
CA GLU A 206 27.98 -1.52 29.65
C GLU A 206 28.65 -0.81 30.83
N GLN A 207 28.24 0.41 31.17
CA GLN A 207 28.72 1.14 32.34
C GLN A 207 28.20 0.49 33.64
N ALA A 208 26.93 0.09 33.67
CA ALA A 208 26.32 -0.65 34.78
C ALA A 208 26.96 -2.03 34.95
N GLU A 209 27.29 -2.73 33.86
CA GLU A 209 27.98 -4.02 33.87
C GLU A 209 29.46 -3.86 34.28
N ALA A 210 30.13 -2.81 33.81
CA ALA A 210 31.49 -2.47 34.23
C ALA A 210 31.56 -2.06 35.70
N ASP A 211 30.57 -1.30 36.18
CA ASP A 211 30.43 -0.96 37.59
C ASP A 211 30.07 -2.20 38.40
N LEU A 212 29.14 -3.04 37.93
CA LEU A 212 28.82 -4.32 38.54
C LEU A 212 30.04 -5.24 38.62
N LYS A 213 30.89 -5.28 37.59
CA LYS A 213 32.14 -6.04 37.54
C LYS A 213 33.19 -5.49 38.50
N ARG A 214 33.34 -4.17 38.59
CA ARG A 214 34.15 -3.50 39.63
C ARG A 214 33.60 -3.79 41.04
N PHE A 215 32.29 -3.87 41.19
CA PHE A 215 31.61 -4.24 42.42
C PHE A 215 31.79 -5.74 42.76
N MET A 216 31.83 -6.63 41.76
CA MET A 216 32.15 -8.05 41.94
C MET A 216 33.59 -8.26 42.37
N GLU A 217 34.54 -7.49 41.81
CA GLU A 217 35.94 -7.46 42.24
C GLU A 217 36.11 -6.91 43.67
N ALA A 218 35.16 -6.11 44.16
CA ALA A 218 35.11 -5.60 45.53
C ALA A 218 34.51 -6.59 46.57
N GLY A 219 33.98 -7.75 46.13
CA GLY A 219 33.61 -8.88 46.99
C GLY A 219 32.12 -9.03 47.29
N LEU A 220 31.64 -10.28 47.26
CA LEU A 220 30.26 -10.74 47.48
C LEU A 220 29.65 -10.47 48.88
N HIS A 221 30.30 -9.68 49.73
CA HIS A 221 29.84 -9.33 51.08
C HIS A 221 29.75 -7.80 51.30
N GLY A 222 29.86 -7.02 50.22
CA GLY A 222 29.78 -5.56 50.28
C GLY A 222 28.37 -5.06 50.60
N VAL A 223 28.27 -4.12 51.54
CA VAL A 223 27.12 -3.20 51.63
C VAL A 223 27.30 -2.15 50.54
N VAL A 224 26.25 -1.89 49.76
CA VAL A 224 26.24 -0.76 48.82
C VAL A 224 26.42 0.52 49.63
N ARG A 225 27.53 1.22 49.42
CA ARG A 225 27.80 2.48 50.13
C ARG A 225 26.83 3.53 49.62
N ARG A 226 26.27 4.31 50.55
CA ARG A 226 25.40 5.44 50.20
C ARG A 226 26.12 6.37 49.22
N ALA A 227 25.58 6.47 48.02
CA ALA A 227 26.08 7.38 47.00
C ALA A 227 25.68 8.82 47.34
N GLN A 228 26.41 9.82 46.83
CA GLN A 228 25.87 11.17 46.82
C GLN A 228 24.66 11.22 45.88
N PRO A 229 23.58 11.92 46.26
CA PRO A 229 22.39 12.01 45.44
C PRO A 229 22.77 12.64 44.09
N PRO A 230 22.55 11.95 42.96
CA PRO A 230 22.85 12.50 41.64
C PRO A 230 21.91 13.68 41.31
N GLU A 231 22.21 14.43 40.25
CA GLU A 231 21.25 15.39 39.70
C GLU A 231 20.13 14.64 38.95
N GLY A 232 18.91 15.19 38.93
CA GLY A 232 17.76 14.59 38.23
C GLY A 232 16.83 13.73 39.10
N PRO A 233 15.99 12.89 38.47
CA PRO A 233 14.92 12.12 39.15
C PRO A 233 15.43 11.17 40.25
N GLU A 234 16.56 10.53 40.03
CA GLU A 234 17.20 9.68 41.05
C GLU A 234 17.67 10.48 42.27
N GLY A 235 18.09 11.72 42.04
CA GLY A 235 18.41 12.68 43.11
C GLY A 235 17.20 13.08 43.95
N ASP A 236 16.05 13.27 43.30
CA ASP A 236 14.79 13.55 44.00
C ASP A 236 14.36 12.36 44.86
N LEU A 237 14.49 11.14 44.33
CA LEU A 237 14.26 9.91 45.09
C LEU A 237 15.22 9.81 46.28
N ALA A 238 16.51 10.01 46.07
CA ALA A 238 17.51 9.96 47.14
C ALA A 238 17.20 10.95 48.28
N ARG A 239 16.81 12.19 47.94
CA ARG A 239 16.40 13.20 48.94
C ARG A 239 15.13 12.79 49.68
N ALA A 240 14.15 12.23 48.98
CA ALA A 240 12.92 11.74 49.61
C ALA A 240 13.22 10.58 50.57
N LEU A 241 14.05 9.61 50.16
CA LEU A 241 14.49 8.49 51.00
C LEU A 241 15.27 8.97 52.22
N GLU A 242 16.19 9.93 52.06
CA GLU A 242 16.95 10.51 53.17
C GLU A 242 16.05 11.17 54.22
N SER A 243 14.92 11.75 53.80
CA SER A 243 13.98 12.40 54.72
C SER A 243 13.19 11.43 55.61
N VAL A 244 13.06 10.15 55.20
CA VAL A 244 12.25 9.14 55.90
C VAL A 244 13.09 8.01 56.49
N GLU A 245 14.31 7.78 56.03
CA GLU A 245 15.10 6.62 56.41
C GLU A 245 15.36 6.54 57.92
N ARG A 246 15.31 5.31 58.45
CA ARG A 246 15.74 5.01 59.82
C ARG A 246 16.78 3.91 59.77
N GLY A 247 18.01 4.24 60.14
CA GLY A 247 19.11 3.27 60.19
C GLY A 247 19.42 2.67 58.81
N GLY A 248 19.29 3.47 57.76
CA GLY A 248 19.45 3.08 56.37
C GLY A 248 18.31 2.24 55.81
N THR A 249 17.17 2.14 56.51
CA THR A 249 16.04 1.31 56.10
C THR A 249 14.78 2.15 55.88
N VAL A 250 14.10 1.91 54.76
CA VAL A 250 12.86 2.56 54.37
C VAL A 250 11.78 1.50 54.18
N LEU A 251 10.60 1.74 54.73
CA LEU A 251 9.39 0.98 54.41
C LEU A 251 8.73 1.62 53.20
N THR A 252 8.42 0.85 52.18
CA THR A 252 7.80 1.38 50.96
C THR A 252 6.62 0.54 50.49
N THR A 253 5.78 1.19 49.69
CA THR A 253 4.67 0.56 48.99
C THR A 253 4.52 1.17 47.60
N PHE A 254 4.04 0.38 46.65
CA PHE A 254 3.85 0.76 45.26
C PHE A 254 2.36 0.87 44.98
N VAL A 255 1.92 2.02 44.48
CA VAL A 255 0.49 2.32 44.35
C VAL A 255 0.12 2.77 42.96
N THR A 256 -1.02 2.24 42.51
CA THR A 256 -1.73 2.68 41.32
C THR A 256 -3.14 3.09 41.71
N LYS A 257 -3.86 3.72 40.78
CA LYS A 257 -5.24 4.17 40.97
C LYS A 257 -6.19 3.09 41.56
N ALA A 258 -5.89 1.80 41.37
CA ALA A 258 -6.74 0.71 41.85
C ALA A 258 -6.88 0.63 43.37
N VAL A 259 -5.92 1.17 44.14
CA VAL A 259 -5.82 1.01 45.60
C VAL A 259 -5.98 2.32 46.38
N VAL A 260 -6.34 3.42 45.69
CA VAL A 260 -6.46 4.77 46.28
C VAL A 260 -7.90 5.26 46.32
N GLY A 261 -8.18 6.18 47.25
CA GLY A 261 -9.51 6.75 47.49
C GLY A 261 -10.07 6.46 48.88
N PRO A 262 -11.18 7.11 49.27
CA PRO A 262 -11.76 6.96 50.60
C PRO A 262 -12.17 5.52 50.90
N GLY A 263 -11.60 4.95 51.96
CA GLY A 263 -11.80 3.58 52.40
C GLY A 263 -11.07 2.52 51.56
N ALA A 264 -10.21 2.93 50.62
CA ALA A 264 -9.40 2.02 49.82
C ALA A 264 -8.25 1.40 50.64
N ALA A 265 -7.58 0.40 50.05
CA ALA A 265 -6.54 -0.38 50.72
C ALA A 265 -5.39 0.50 51.24
N LEU A 266 -4.93 1.49 50.47
CA LEU A 266 -3.84 2.38 50.89
C LEU A 266 -4.19 3.20 52.14
N GLU A 267 -5.43 3.67 52.30
CA GLU A 267 -5.86 4.38 53.51
C GLU A 267 -5.82 3.45 54.73
N ARG A 268 -6.27 2.19 54.58
CA ARG A 268 -6.28 1.19 55.65
C ARG A 268 -4.86 0.77 56.05
N TRP A 269 -4.00 0.59 55.06
CA TRP A 269 -2.57 0.34 55.23
C TRP A 269 -1.92 1.48 56.01
N HIS A 270 -2.14 2.73 55.59
CA HIS A 270 -1.59 3.91 56.27
C HIS A 270 -2.08 4.02 57.71
N LEU A 271 -3.38 3.83 57.94
CA LEU A 271 -3.98 3.90 59.28
C LEU A 271 -3.31 2.91 60.25
N ALA A 272 -2.97 1.71 59.79
CA ALA A 272 -2.28 0.72 60.60
C ALA A 272 -0.83 1.14 60.93
N LEU A 273 -0.09 1.69 59.96
CA LEU A 273 1.27 2.18 60.19
C LEU A 273 1.30 3.41 61.11
N GLU A 274 0.34 4.32 60.96
CA GLU A 274 0.17 5.49 61.83
C GLU A 274 -0.10 5.05 63.28
N HIS A 275 -0.99 4.08 63.48
CA HIS A 275 -1.27 3.53 64.81
C HIS A 275 -0.03 2.91 65.47
N LEU A 276 0.82 2.28 64.68
CA LEU A 276 2.09 1.69 65.13
C LEU A 276 3.23 2.71 65.26
N ALA A 277 2.98 4.00 64.95
CA ALA A 277 3.98 5.06 64.94
C ALA A 277 5.19 4.77 64.02
N ILE A 278 4.95 4.09 62.90
CA ILE A 278 5.97 3.78 61.89
C ILE A 278 6.03 4.96 60.91
N ASP A 279 7.09 5.75 61.02
CA ASP A 279 7.25 7.01 60.27
C ASP A 279 8.27 6.94 59.12
N ASN A 280 9.01 5.84 58.99
CA ASN A 280 10.03 5.65 57.97
C ASN A 280 9.48 5.12 56.64
N VAL A 281 8.38 5.74 56.20
CA VAL A 281 7.53 5.25 55.14
C VAL A 281 7.58 6.18 53.93
N ILE A 282 7.71 5.61 52.73
CA ILE A 282 7.54 6.34 51.47
C ILE A 282 6.60 5.60 50.52
N VAL A 283 5.69 6.34 49.90
CA VAL A 283 4.80 5.83 48.86
C VAL A 283 5.41 6.09 47.48
N VAL A 284 5.57 5.06 46.67
CA VAL A 284 5.94 5.20 45.25
C VAL A 284 4.67 5.13 44.42
N ALA A 285 4.24 6.27 43.91
CA ALA A 285 3.05 6.39 43.08
C ALA A 285 3.39 6.27 41.59
N MET A 286 2.66 5.40 40.89
CA MET A 286 2.85 5.17 39.44
C MET A 286 1.98 6.10 38.58
N ASP A 287 1.06 6.84 39.19
CA ASP A 287 0.18 7.78 38.52
C ASP A 287 -0.08 9.02 39.40
N THR A 288 -0.51 10.10 38.75
CA THR A 288 -0.74 11.40 39.39
C THR A 288 -1.83 11.36 40.47
N GLU A 289 -2.88 10.56 40.27
CA GLU A 289 -4.00 10.47 41.22
C GLU A 289 -3.56 9.79 42.50
N SER A 290 -2.79 8.70 42.38
CA SER A 290 -2.19 8.00 43.51
C SER A 290 -1.18 8.87 44.26
N PHE A 291 -0.37 9.64 43.53
CA PHE A 291 0.56 10.60 44.13
C PHE A 291 -0.19 11.64 44.96
N GLN A 292 -1.19 12.31 44.37
CA GLN A 292 -2.00 13.32 45.05
C GLN A 292 -2.77 12.76 46.25
N PHE A 293 -3.30 11.54 46.14
CA PHE A 293 -3.99 10.92 47.26
C PHE A 293 -3.01 10.65 48.42
N ALA A 294 -1.83 10.09 48.15
CA ALA A 294 -0.81 9.86 49.17
C ALA A 294 -0.28 11.16 49.78
N SER A 295 0.08 12.15 48.96
CA SER A 295 0.70 13.41 49.43
C SER A 295 -0.31 14.37 50.05
N ASP A 296 -1.45 14.60 49.40
CA ASP A 296 -2.34 15.71 49.76
C ASP A 296 -3.42 15.25 50.74
N THR A 297 -3.89 14.00 50.58
CA THR A 297 -4.96 13.45 51.42
C THR A 297 -4.40 12.73 52.64
N LEU A 298 -3.48 11.79 52.45
CA LEU A 298 -2.89 11.02 53.55
C LEU A 298 -1.68 11.71 54.19
N ARG A 299 -1.13 12.77 53.57
CA ARG A 299 0.07 13.49 54.05
C ARG A 299 1.28 12.58 54.25
N LEU A 300 1.38 11.53 53.45
CA LEU A 300 2.53 10.64 53.42
C LEU A 300 3.62 11.20 52.50
N PRO A 301 4.91 11.01 52.85
CA PRO A 301 5.99 11.17 51.89
C PRO A 301 5.72 10.31 50.66
N ALA A 302 5.67 10.93 49.48
CA ALA A 302 5.37 10.26 48.24
C ALA A 302 6.30 10.74 47.12
N ILE A 303 6.62 9.84 46.20
CA ILE A 303 7.31 10.16 44.96
C ILE A 303 6.54 9.61 43.77
N MET A 304 6.53 10.34 42.67
CA MET A 304 5.91 9.90 41.43
C MET A 304 6.97 9.30 40.52
N MET A 305 6.74 8.07 40.08
CA MET A 305 7.49 7.44 39.00
C MET A 305 6.55 7.30 37.80
N LYS A 306 6.83 8.03 36.72
CA LYS A 306 5.95 8.01 35.56
C LYS A 306 6.12 6.72 34.77
N VAL A 307 5.00 6.05 34.55
CA VAL A 307 4.84 5.10 33.46
C VAL A 307 5.09 5.85 32.15
N VAL A 308 6.09 5.44 31.35
CA VAL A 308 6.11 5.83 29.95
C VAL A 308 4.96 5.05 29.31
N GLU A 309 3.83 5.73 29.10
CA GLU A 309 2.73 5.16 28.32
C GLU A 309 3.20 5.07 26.88
N ASP A 310 3.74 3.91 26.48
CA ASP A 310 3.88 3.59 25.07
C ASP A 310 2.47 3.51 24.49
N GLY A 311 2.12 4.55 23.73
CA GLY A 311 0.84 4.64 23.06
C GLY A 311 0.67 3.51 22.06
N GLU A 312 -0.32 2.66 22.29
CA GLU A 312 -1.23 2.11 21.29
C GLU A 312 -2.30 1.24 22.00
N ASP A 313 -3.57 1.45 21.63
CA ASP A 313 -4.74 0.74 22.13
C ASP A 313 -4.67 -0.75 21.74
N GLY A 314 -3.96 -1.58 22.51
CA GLY A 314 -3.85 -3.02 22.23
C GLY A 314 -3.05 -3.87 23.22
N VAL A 315 -2.47 -3.30 24.28
CA VAL A 315 -1.66 -4.05 25.24
C VAL A 315 -2.54 -4.98 26.08
N SER A 316 -2.26 -6.28 26.05
CA SER A 316 -2.92 -7.29 26.90
C SER A 316 -2.84 -6.89 28.38
N LEU A 317 -3.90 -7.15 29.16
CA LEU A 317 -3.94 -6.86 30.61
C LEU A 317 -2.72 -7.41 31.38
N ILE A 318 -2.19 -8.56 30.97
CA ILE A 318 -1.01 -9.17 31.62
C ILE A 318 0.25 -8.33 31.37
N ARG A 319 0.51 -7.90 30.13
CA ARG A 319 1.59 -6.94 29.82
C ARG A 319 1.47 -5.62 30.58
N ARG A 320 0.25 -5.10 30.80
CA ARG A 320 0.05 -3.89 31.62
C ARG A 320 0.36 -4.15 33.11
N SER A 321 -0.13 -5.25 33.67
CA SER A 321 0.19 -5.66 35.05
C SER A 321 1.69 -5.89 35.25
N ASN A 322 2.34 -6.50 34.27
CA ASN A 322 3.79 -6.74 34.32
C ASN A 322 4.59 -5.44 34.16
N ALA A 323 4.09 -4.45 33.41
CA ALA A 323 4.71 -3.12 33.36
C ALA A 323 4.71 -2.43 34.74
N GLU A 324 3.59 -2.46 35.46
CA GLU A 324 3.49 -1.91 36.82
C GLU A 324 4.46 -2.62 37.78
N LYS A 325 4.53 -3.96 37.72
CA LYS A 325 5.49 -4.75 38.51
C LYS A 325 6.93 -4.47 38.11
N ALA A 326 7.23 -4.35 36.82
CA ALA A 326 8.58 -4.02 36.35
C ALA A 326 9.03 -2.65 36.89
N MET A 327 8.14 -1.67 36.97
CA MET A 327 8.43 -0.38 37.60
C MET A 327 8.68 -0.49 39.11
N LYS A 328 7.93 -1.35 39.83
CA LYS A 328 8.24 -1.68 41.23
C LYS A 328 9.69 -2.14 41.37
N TYR A 329 10.14 -3.08 40.53
CA TYR A 329 11.53 -3.55 40.61
C TYR A 329 12.57 -2.55 40.10
N GLY A 330 12.24 -1.71 39.11
CA GLY A 330 13.12 -0.60 38.70
C GLY A 330 13.32 0.43 39.81
N ALA A 331 12.25 0.79 40.53
CA ALA A 331 12.34 1.64 41.71
C ALA A 331 13.19 1.01 42.82
N LEU A 332 12.98 -0.28 43.10
CA LEU A 332 13.77 -1.02 44.09
C LEU A 332 15.25 -1.06 43.70
N GLU A 333 15.56 -1.30 42.42
CA GLU A 333 16.92 -1.27 41.89
C GLU A 333 17.58 0.09 42.16
N THR A 334 16.90 1.20 41.89
CA THR A 334 17.42 2.56 42.19
C THR A 334 17.59 2.77 43.69
N MET A 335 16.60 2.43 44.53
CA MET A 335 16.68 2.58 45.99
C MET A 335 17.87 1.81 46.58
N LEU A 336 18.05 0.55 46.14
CA LEU A 336 19.14 -0.31 46.59
C LEU A 336 20.50 0.19 46.10
N SER A 337 20.58 0.69 44.86
CA SER A 337 21.80 1.27 44.28
C SER A 337 22.24 2.55 44.98
N LEU A 338 21.28 3.32 45.52
CA LEU A 338 21.53 4.47 46.38
C LEU A 338 21.97 4.07 47.80
N GLY A 339 21.94 2.78 48.15
CA GLY A 339 22.40 2.25 49.44
C GLY A 339 21.33 2.18 50.53
N TYR A 340 20.04 2.18 50.17
CA TYR A 340 18.92 2.06 51.13
C TYR A 340 18.43 0.61 51.19
N ASN A 341 18.31 0.07 52.40
CA ASN A 341 17.56 -1.16 52.62
C ASN A 341 16.07 -0.85 52.50
N VAL A 342 15.32 -1.76 51.90
CA VAL A 342 13.91 -1.54 51.59
C VAL A 342 13.07 -2.67 52.16
N LEU A 343 12.06 -2.34 52.96
CA LEU A 343 10.96 -3.26 53.29
C LEU A 343 9.75 -2.89 52.43
N VAL A 344 9.39 -3.75 51.50
CA VAL A 344 8.17 -3.61 50.71
C VAL A 344 7.00 -4.22 51.47
N LEU A 345 5.94 -3.44 51.67
CA LEU A 345 4.63 -3.92 52.10
C LEU A 345 3.59 -3.42 51.07
N ASP A 346 3.04 -4.33 50.28
CA ASP A 346 2.00 -3.97 49.32
C ASP A 346 0.75 -3.39 50.03
N PRO A 347 -0.09 -2.58 49.35
CA PRO A 347 -1.24 -1.92 49.99
C PRO A 347 -2.28 -2.87 50.58
N SER A 348 -2.30 -4.14 50.15
CA SER A 348 -3.17 -5.20 50.69
C SER A 348 -2.61 -5.89 51.94
N VAL A 349 -1.44 -5.48 52.41
CA VAL A 349 -0.76 -6.01 53.58
C VAL A 349 -1.10 -5.17 54.82
N LEU A 350 -1.55 -5.80 55.90
CA LEU A 350 -1.86 -5.11 57.15
C LEU A 350 -0.81 -5.43 58.23
N ALA A 351 -0.16 -4.40 58.77
CA ALA A 351 0.71 -4.52 59.93
C ALA A 351 -0.09 -4.45 61.24
N LEU A 352 0.06 -5.46 62.09
CA LEU A 352 -0.52 -5.52 63.44
C LEU A 352 0.52 -5.21 64.53
N SER A 353 1.80 -5.27 64.20
CA SER A 353 2.93 -4.87 65.03
C SER A 353 4.06 -4.38 64.12
N ASP A 354 5.08 -3.72 64.66
CA ASP A 354 6.18 -3.19 63.85
C ASP A 354 6.96 -4.32 63.15
N PRO A 355 6.86 -4.46 61.82
CA PRO A 355 7.51 -5.53 61.08
C PRO A 355 9.03 -5.39 61.04
N LEU A 356 9.57 -4.18 61.23
CA LEU A 356 11.01 -3.94 61.20
C LEU A 356 11.72 -4.60 62.38
N LEU A 357 11.02 -4.83 63.49
CA LEU A 357 11.55 -5.51 64.68
C LEU A 357 11.68 -7.02 64.50
N GLU A 358 11.03 -7.58 63.48
CA GLU A 358 10.97 -9.01 63.21
C GLU A 358 11.93 -9.48 62.11
N LEU A 359 12.61 -8.55 61.45
CA LEU A 359 13.62 -8.83 60.42
C LEU A 359 14.98 -9.19 61.05
N ALA A 360 15.64 -10.23 60.54
CA ALA A 360 16.96 -10.66 60.99
C ALA A 360 18.10 -9.79 60.43
N ARG A 361 17.92 -9.26 59.22
CA ARG A 361 18.81 -8.37 58.44
C ARG A 361 20.20 -8.92 58.15
N ASP A 362 20.34 -10.23 58.24
CA ASP A 362 21.61 -10.97 58.11
C ASP A 362 21.84 -11.56 56.71
N VAL A 363 20.83 -11.49 55.85
CA VAL A 363 20.84 -11.98 54.47
C VAL A 363 20.53 -10.85 53.47
N ASP A 364 20.64 -11.14 52.18
CA ASP A 364 20.32 -10.19 51.10
C ASP A 364 18.82 -9.93 51.03
N VAL A 365 18.01 -11.00 51.16
CA VAL A 365 16.56 -10.98 50.99
C VAL A 365 15.87 -11.70 52.15
N GLU A 366 14.90 -11.06 52.78
CA GLU A 366 13.92 -11.75 53.65
C GLU A 366 12.53 -11.63 53.04
N VAL A 367 11.84 -12.75 52.86
CA VAL A 367 10.58 -12.79 52.12
C VAL A 367 9.55 -13.66 52.83
N SER A 368 8.29 -13.24 52.80
CA SER A 368 7.19 -14.04 53.36
C SER A 368 6.93 -15.30 52.51
N ALA A 369 6.34 -16.32 53.12
CA ALA A 369 5.88 -17.52 52.41
C ALA A 369 4.42 -17.34 51.98
N MET A 370 4.08 -17.71 50.74
CA MET A 370 2.69 -17.67 50.26
C MET A 370 1.81 -18.73 50.94
N TYR A 371 2.33 -19.95 51.06
CA TYR A 371 1.62 -21.08 51.66
C TYR A 371 2.54 -21.79 52.66
N PRO A 372 2.48 -21.41 53.95
CA PRO A 372 3.26 -22.05 54.99
C PRO A 372 3.05 -23.58 54.97
N GLY A 373 4.10 -24.34 54.67
CA GLY A 373 4.06 -25.80 54.68
C GLY A 373 3.68 -26.48 53.36
N GLN A 374 3.36 -25.74 52.28
CA GLN A 374 3.24 -26.33 50.94
C GLN A 374 4.49 -26.02 50.11
N PRO A 375 5.41 -27.00 49.96
CA PRO A 375 6.56 -26.79 49.10
C PRO A 375 6.12 -26.75 47.64
N HIS A 376 6.64 -25.78 46.88
CA HIS A 376 6.50 -25.78 45.43
C HIS A 376 7.44 -26.85 44.84
N VAL A 377 6.91 -27.68 43.95
CA VAL A 377 7.72 -28.62 43.16
C VAL A 377 8.44 -27.85 42.07
N ALA A 378 9.77 -27.76 42.17
CA ALA A 378 10.62 -27.00 41.26
C ALA A 378 10.85 -27.70 39.90
N GLN A 379 10.75 -29.03 39.86
CA GLN A 379 10.94 -29.82 38.65
C GLN A 379 10.26 -31.17 38.84
N LYS A 380 9.38 -31.56 37.91
CA LYS A 380 8.85 -32.93 37.82
C LYS A 380 9.45 -33.54 36.56
N GLY A 381 10.19 -34.64 36.69
CA GLY A 381 10.80 -35.31 35.54
C GLY A 381 9.74 -35.67 34.50
N GLN A 382 9.95 -35.28 33.25
CA GLN A 382 9.20 -35.87 32.14
C GLN A 382 9.59 -37.35 32.01
N ASP A 383 8.60 -38.19 31.74
CA ASP A 383 8.75 -39.59 31.35
C ASP A 383 9.07 -40.64 32.43
N GLY A 384 8.44 -40.55 33.61
CA GLY A 384 8.29 -41.72 34.50
C GLY A 384 9.60 -42.31 35.07
N ALA A 385 10.74 -41.68 34.82
CA ALA A 385 11.94 -41.88 35.61
C ALA A 385 11.72 -41.14 36.94
N GLU A 386 12.03 -41.79 38.06
CA GLU A 386 12.00 -41.21 39.41
C GLU A 386 12.93 -39.99 39.45
N GLY A 387 12.40 -38.82 39.08
CA GLY A 387 13.11 -37.56 39.08
C GLY A 387 13.24 -37.03 40.49
N LEU A 388 14.37 -36.40 40.79
CA LEU A 388 14.60 -35.70 42.05
C LEU A 388 13.60 -34.54 42.17
N GLU A 389 12.55 -34.71 42.99
CA GLU A 389 11.63 -33.62 43.32
C GLU A 389 12.32 -32.69 44.33
N VAL A 390 12.63 -31.47 43.88
CA VAL A 390 13.15 -30.42 44.75
C VAL A 390 11.98 -29.57 45.21
N HIS A 391 11.78 -29.57 46.52
CA HIS A 391 10.75 -28.82 47.21
C HIS A 391 11.34 -27.50 47.71
N VAL A 392 10.83 -26.38 47.21
CA VAL A 392 11.26 -25.04 47.62
C VAL A 392 10.08 -24.25 48.22
N PRO A 393 10.31 -23.37 49.20
CA PRO A 393 9.25 -22.52 49.72
C PRO A 393 8.73 -21.58 48.62
N ALA A 394 7.41 -21.48 48.48
CA ALA A 394 6.77 -20.46 47.65
C ALA A 394 6.88 -19.10 48.35
N VAL A 395 7.46 -18.11 47.66
CA VAL A 395 7.76 -16.79 48.23
C VAL A 395 6.75 -15.74 47.80
N ASP A 396 6.46 -14.79 48.68
CA ASP A 396 5.43 -13.78 48.52
C ASP A 396 6.05 -12.39 48.29
N PRO A 397 5.88 -11.78 47.10
CA PRO A 397 6.44 -10.48 46.77
C PRO A 397 5.74 -9.30 47.47
N ALA A 398 4.61 -9.53 48.15
CA ALA A 398 3.88 -8.49 48.88
C ALA A 398 4.56 -8.08 50.19
N VAL A 399 5.38 -8.98 50.76
CA VAL A 399 6.19 -8.74 51.97
C VAL A 399 7.63 -9.14 51.69
N LEU A 400 8.44 -8.17 51.30
CA LEU A 400 9.78 -8.39 50.79
C LEU A 400 10.75 -7.36 51.38
N PHE A 401 11.71 -7.84 52.18
CA PHE A 401 12.85 -7.04 52.63
C PHE A 401 14.06 -7.29 51.73
N LEU A 402 14.65 -6.21 51.24
CA LEU A 402 15.86 -6.20 50.42
C LEU A 402 16.92 -5.36 51.12
N ARG A 403 18.03 -5.99 51.48
CA ARG A 403 19.21 -5.29 51.95
C ARG A 403 19.94 -4.68 50.75
N ALA A 404 20.50 -3.49 50.90
CA ALA A 404 21.29 -2.82 49.87
C ALA A 404 22.64 -3.53 49.67
N THR A 405 22.61 -4.65 48.96
CA THR A 405 23.78 -5.43 48.55
C THR A 405 23.80 -5.53 47.02
N PRO A 406 24.98 -5.79 46.42
CA PRO A 406 25.07 -6.01 44.99
C PRO A 406 24.17 -7.15 44.49
N ALA A 407 23.94 -8.18 45.32
CA ALA A 407 23.05 -9.29 44.97
C ALA A 407 21.59 -8.86 44.91
N SER A 408 21.12 -8.04 45.87
CA SER A 408 19.76 -7.50 45.85
C SER A 408 19.53 -6.53 44.69
N VAL A 409 20.53 -5.71 44.33
CA VAL A 409 20.46 -4.84 43.14
C VAL A 409 20.30 -5.69 41.88
N ARG A 410 21.11 -6.75 41.72
CA ARG A 410 20.97 -7.70 40.60
C ARG A 410 19.62 -8.40 40.60
N LEU A 411 19.08 -8.77 41.76
CA LEU A 411 17.76 -9.38 41.86
C LEU A 411 16.68 -8.42 41.35
N ALA A 412 16.71 -7.16 41.78
CA ALA A 412 15.76 -6.15 41.33
C ALA A 412 15.86 -5.90 39.82
N HIS A 413 17.08 -5.74 39.30
CA HIS A 413 17.34 -5.63 37.87
C HIS A 413 16.81 -6.84 37.09
N HIS A 414 17.14 -8.06 37.55
CA HIS A 414 16.71 -9.30 36.92
C HIS A 414 15.18 -9.41 36.88
N MET A 415 14.51 -9.08 37.98
CA MET A 415 13.04 -9.07 38.05
C MET A 415 12.44 -8.06 37.08
N ARG A 416 12.97 -6.84 37.03
CA ARG A 416 12.56 -5.78 36.10
C ARG A 416 12.63 -6.28 34.65
N SER A 417 13.79 -6.74 34.20
CA SER A 417 14.00 -7.17 32.82
C SER A 417 13.09 -8.35 32.46
N ARG A 418 12.97 -9.35 33.35
CA ARG A 418 12.16 -10.54 33.11
C ARG A 418 10.66 -10.26 33.07
N LEU A 419 10.18 -9.32 33.89
CA LEU A 419 8.77 -8.90 33.87
C LEU A 419 8.41 -8.17 32.57
N VAL A 420 9.35 -7.43 31.98
CA VAL A 420 9.16 -6.79 30.67
C VAL A 420 9.16 -7.82 29.54
N GLU A 421 10.09 -8.79 29.59
CA GLU A 421 10.29 -9.78 28.53
C GLU A 421 9.24 -10.90 28.52
N LEU A 422 8.78 -11.33 29.70
CA LEU A 422 7.97 -12.53 29.86
C LEU A 422 6.54 -12.25 30.33
N ASP A 423 5.61 -13.04 29.80
CA ASP A 423 4.24 -13.12 30.26
C ASP A 423 4.13 -14.11 31.44
N SER A 424 4.87 -13.84 32.53
CA SER A 424 4.92 -14.68 33.74
C SER A 424 4.46 -13.92 34.98
N SER A 425 4.09 -14.64 36.04
CA SER A 425 3.70 -14.02 37.31
C SER A 425 4.93 -13.55 38.10
N GLU A 426 4.77 -12.45 38.83
CA GLU A 426 5.83 -11.91 39.71
C GLU A 426 6.30 -12.93 40.74
N VAL A 427 5.36 -13.67 41.34
CA VAL A 427 5.64 -14.75 42.30
C VAL A 427 6.58 -15.79 41.69
N LEU A 428 6.25 -16.27 40.48
CA LEU A 428 7.04 -17.30 39.81
C LEU A 428 8.44 -16.79 39.45
N LEU A 429 8.52 -15.57 38.92
CA LEU A 429 9.81 -14.95 38.57
C LEU A 429 10.67 -14.68 39.80
N LEU A 430 10.08 -14.21 40.91
CA LEU A 430 10.80 -13.98 42.16
C LEU A 430 11.31 -15.29 42.75
N GLN A 431 10.49 -16.34 42.73
CA GLN A 431 10.89 -17.66 43.18
C GLN A 431 12.01 -18.24 42.30
N GLU A 432 11.88 -18.10 40.97
CA GLU A 432 12.90 -18.51 40.00
C GLU A 432 14.23 -17.76 40.22
N ALA A 433 14.19 -16.46 40.50
CA ALA A 433 15.38 -15.66 40.69
C ALA A 433 16.01 -15.89 42.07
N ALA A 434 15.22 -15.86 43.13
CA ALA A 434 15.72 -15.83 44.50
C ALA A 434 16.02 -17.22 45.08
N VAL A 435 15.26 -18.25 44.71
CA VAL A 435 15.32 -19.57 45.38
C VAL A 435 15.91 -20.66 44.49
N MET A 436 15.71 -20.56 43.18
CA MET A 436 16.13 -21.63 42.26
C MET A 436 17.60 -21.48 41.86
N PRO A 437 18.38 -22.60 41.79
CA PRO A 437 19.77 -22.55 41.35
C PRO A 437 19.89 -22.13 39.89
N SER A 438 21.02 -21.55 39.49
CA SER A 438 21.33 -21.31 38.08
C SER A 438 21.30 -22.61 37.27
N MET A 439 20.67 -22.62 36.09
CA MET A 439 20.61 -23.78 35.18
C MET A 439 20.68 -23.33 33.71
N ASP A 440 21.50 -24.00 32.90
CA ASP A 440 21.69 -23.72 31.48
C ASP A 440 21.89 -22.21 31.19
N ALA A 441 20.96 -21.60 30.43
CA ALA A 441 20.98 -20.18 30.10
C ALA A 441 20.48 -19.26 31.22
N ARG A 442 19.96 -19.81 32.32
CA ARG A 442 19.40 -19.06 33.45
C ARG A 442 20.42 -18.90 34.56
N LEU A 443 20.79 -17.64 34.83
CA LEU A 443 21.67 -17.25 35.93
C LEU A 443 20.85 -16.71 37.10
N SER A 444 20.99 -17.33 38.27
CA SER A 444 20.48 -16.75 39.52
C SER A 444 21.28 -15.49 39.88
N PRO A 445 20.63 -14.43 40.37
CA PRO A 445 21.30 -13.25 40.93
C PRO A 445 22.29 -13.55 42.08
N GLY A 446 22.18 -14.74 42.69
CA GLY A 446 23.06 -15.21 43.77
C GLY A 446 22.75 -14.55 45.11
N VAL A 447 21.48 -14.29 45.39
CA VAL A 447 21.02 -13.75 46.68
C VAL A 447 20.96 -14.84 47.75
N HIS A 448 21.32 -14.50 48.98
CA HIS A 448 20.94 -15.29 50.14
C HIS A 448 19.53 -14.93 50.59
N VAL A 449 18.66 -15.93 50.69
CA VAL A 449 17.26 -15.76 51.04
C VAL A 449 16.97 -16.35 52.41
N ARG A 450 16.22 -15.60 53.22
CA ARG A 450 15.56 -16.09 54.43
C ARG A 450 14.05 -16.03 54.22
N VAL A 451 13.38 -17.15 54.47
CA VAL A 451 11.92 -17.16 54.55
C VAL A 451 11.52 -16.69 55.94
N LEU A 452 10.64 -15.69 55.99
CA LEU A 452 10.14 -15.12 57.24
C LEU A 452 9.27 -16.14 58.00
N ASN A 453 9.20 -16.00 59.33
CA ASN A 453 8.40 -16.91 60.16
C ASN A 453 6.91 -16.82 59.77
N PRO A 454 6.29 -17.90 59.27
CA PRO A 454 4.91 -17.87 58.80
C PRO A 454 3.85 -17.62 59.89
N GLU A 455 4.19 -17.78 61.16
CA GLU A 455 3.31 -17.43 62.28
C GLU A 455 3.28 -15.91 62.52
N LYS A 456 4.34 -15.20 62.13
CA LYS A 456 4.46 -13.74 62.26
C LYS A 456 4.11 -13.02 60.97
N PHE A 457 4.43 -13.61 59.82
CA PHE A 457 4.16 -13.08 58.49
C PHE A 457 3.27 -14.08 57.78
N THR A 458 1.96 -13.87 57.83
CA THR A 458 0.97 -14.85 57.39
C THR A 458 0.12 -14.31 56.26
N THR A 459 -0.46 -15.20 55.46
CA THR A 459 -1.46 -14.82 54.46
C THR A 459 -2.85 -14.78 55.09
N GLY A 460 -3.77 -14.03 54.49
CA GLY A 460 -5.16 -13.95 54.91
C GLY A 460 -5.82 -15.33 54.93
N ALA A 461 -5.59 -16.13 53.90
CA ALA A 461 -6.09 -17.50 53.82
C ALA A 461 -5.63 -18.35 55.01
N ALA A 462 -4.32 -18.35 55.32
CA ALA A 462 -3.77 -19.08 56.45
C ALA A 462 -4.29 -18.55 57.79
N TYR A 463 -4.36 -17.22 57.94
CA TYR A 463 -4.88 -16.57 59.14
C TYR A 463 -6.34 -16.95 59.40
N PHE A 464 -7.23 -16.79 58.42
CA PHE A 464 -8.66 -17.08 58.60
C PHE A 464 -8.93 -18.57 58.77
N ALA A 465 -8.15 -19.45 58.14
CA ALA A 465 -8.22 -20.90 58.39
C ALA A 465 -7.81 -21.24 59.83
N ALA A 466 -6.71 -20.66 60.33
CA ALA A 466 -6.28 -20.84 61.72
C ALA A 466 -7.29 -20.23 62.71
N ALA A 467 -7.79 -19.03 62.43
CA ALA A 467 -8.76 -18.33 63.24
C ALA A 467 -10.09 -19.10 63.32
N ALA A 468 -10.54 -19.74 62.23
CA ALA A 468 -11.71 -20.61 62.22
C ALA A 468 -11.56 -21.82 63.16
N LYS A 469 -10.36 -22.42 63.25
CA LYS A 469 -10.07 -23.51 64.19
C LYS A 469 -10.04 -23.02 65.65
N VAL A 470 -9.50 -21.82 65.88
CA VAL A 470 -9.27 -21.23 67.21
C VAL A 470 -10.52 -20.57 67.80
N ALA A 471 -11.43 -20.06 66.95
CA ALA A 471 -12.70 -19.44 67.35
C ALA A 471 -13.59 -20.36 68.21
N GLN A 472 -13.25 -21.65 68.33
CA GLN A 472 -13.76 -22.60 69.33
C GLN A 472 -13.32 -22.30 70.79
N GLY A 473 -13.19 -21.02 71.17
CA GLY A 473 -12.95 -20.57 72.56
C GLY A 473 -11.50 -20.27 72.95
N ARG A 474 -10.57 -20.17 71.98
CA ARG A 474 -9.17 -19.80 72.22
C ARG A 474 -8.84 -18.40 71.67
N GLN A 475 -7.71 -17.83 72.10
CA GLN A 475 -7.20 -16.53 71.63
C GLN A 475 -6.76 -16.63 70.18
N LEU A 476 -7.26 -15.73 69.31
CA LEU A 476 -6.86 -15.67 67.90
C LEU A 476 -5.34 -15.48 67.75
N PRO A 477 -4.72 -16.03 66.69
CA PRO A 477 -3.31 -15.79 66.38
C PRO A 477 -3.00 -14.29 66.34
N HIS A 478 -1.82 -13.85 66.76
CA HIS A 478 -1.44 -12.43 66.70
C HIS A 478 -0.19 -12.26 65.83
N PRO A 479 -0.31 -12.42 64.49
CA PRO A 479 0.81 -12.23 63.60
C PRO A 479 1.27 -10.76 63.63
N THR A 480 2.49 -10.51 63.16
CA THR A 480 3.03 -9.16 62.95
C THR A 480 2.43 -8.52 61.70
N VAL A 481 2.28 -9.32 60.64
CA VAL A 481 1.79 -8.90 59.33
C VAL A 481 0.81 -9.94 58.78
N ILE A 482 -0.28 -9.46 58.19
CA ILE A 482 -1.23 -10.27 57.42
C ILE A 482 -1.27 -9.75 55.98
N HIS A 483 -0.86 -10.56 55.01
CA HIS A 483 -1.08 -10.25 53.59
C HIS A 483 -2.45 -10.75 53.15
N LEU A 484 -3.37 -9.84 52.81
CA LEU A 484 -4.65 -10.20 52.20
C LEU A 484 -4.51 -10.18 50.69
N GLU A 485 -5.00 -11.22 50.01
CA GLU A 485 -4.90 -11.30 48.55
C GLU A 485 -5.63 -10.12 47.89
N SER A 486 -4.98 -9.48 46.91
CA SER A 486 -5.48 -8.24 46.31
C SER A 486 -6.80 -8.39 45.54
N ASP A 487 -7.15 -9.60 45.12
CA ASP A 487 -8.37 -9.96 44.41
C ASP A 487 -9.51 -10.42 45.35
N ASP A 488 -9.30 -10.35 46.67
CA ASP A 488 -10.34 -10.58 47.66
C ASP A 488 -11.45 -9.52 47.52
N ALA A 489 -12.66 -9.97 47.21
CA ALA A 489 -13.81 -9.11 46.96
C ALA A 489 -14.17 -8.20 48.16
N ASP A 490 -13.71 -8.56 49.36
CA ASP A 490 -13.90 -7.79 50.59
C ASP A 490 -12.56 -7.42 51.27
N LEU A 491 -11.52 -7.19 50.47
CA LEU A 491 -10.19 -6.80 50.93
C LEU A 491 -10.25 -5.66 51.95
N THR A 492 -10.90 -4.56 51.61
CA THR A 492 -10.93 -3.35 52.46
C THR A 492 -11.77 -3.55 53.72
N GLY A 493 -12.83 -4.36 53.65
CA GLY A 493 -13.63 -4.78 54.81
C GLY A 493 -12.78 -5.59 55.78
N LYS A 494 -12.09 -6.63 55.29
CA LYS A 494 -11.19 -7.47 56.08
C LYS A 494 -10.03 -6.68 56.70
N MET A 495 -9.39 -5.79 55.95
CA MET A 495 -8.34 -4.90 56.48
C MET A 495 -8.86 -4.07 57.65
N MET A 496 -10.03 -3.44 57.49
CA MET A 496 -10.64 -2.64 58.55
C MET A 496 -11.07 -3.51 59.74
N GLY A 497 -11.66 -4.68 59.51
CA GLY A 497 -12.03 -5.62 60.57
C GLY A 497 -10.85 -6.06 61.42
N LEU A 498 -9.74 -6.42 60.78
CA LEU A 498 -8.49 -6.77 61.45
C LEU A 498 -7.92 -5.57 62.22
N TYR A 499 -7.91 -4.38 61.62
CA TYR A 499 -7.50 -3.15 62.30
C TYR A 499 -8.34 -2.90 63.57
N LEU A 500 -9.67 -2.96 63.45
CA LEU A 500 -10.57 -2.73 64.59
C LEU A 500 -10.39 -3.79 65.69
N TYR A 501 -10.14 -5.04 65.32
CA TYR A 501 -9.95 -6.12 66.27
C TYR A 501 -8.63 -5.99 67.07
N TYR A 502 -7.52 -5.77 66.37
CA TYR A 502 -6.18 -5.77 66.98
C TYR A 502 -5.78 -4.41 67.56
N HIS A 503 -6.00 -3.32 66.81
CA HIS A 503 -5.57 -1.98 67.21
C HIS A 503 -6.61 -1.24 68.05
N MET A 504 -7.91 -1.50 67.82
CA MET A 504 -9.00 -0.84 68.56
C MET A 504 -9.67 -1.74 69.61
N GLY A 505 -9.29 -3.01 69.69
CA GLY A 505 -9.82 -3.97 70.67
C GLY A 505 -11.28 -4.40 70.47
N GLN A 506 -11.87 -4.14 69.30
CA GLN A 506 -13.26 -4.49 68.98
C GLN A 506 -13.37 -5.99 68.64
N LYS A 507 -13.77 -6.80 69.63
CA LYS A 507 -13.74 -8.27 69.52
C LYS A 507 -14.76 -8.87 68.55
N ASP A 508 -15.82 -8.13 68.24
CA ASP A 508 -16.86 -8.48 67.28
C ASP A 508 -16.50 -8.11 65.83
N ALA A 509 -15.43 -7.33 65.61
CA ALA A 509 -15.09 -6.81 64.30
C ALA A 509 -14.76 -7.89 63.25
N LEU A 510 -14.43 -9.12 63.65
CA LEU A 510 -14.13 -10.23 62.74
C LEU A 510 -15.26 -11.26 62.59
N GLU A 511 -16.40 -11.07 63.26
CA GLU A 511 -17.49 -12.05 63.26
C GLU A 511 -18.06 -12.33 61.87
N GLU A 512 -17.99 -11.37 60.95
CA GLU A 512 -18.47 -11.53 59.56
C GLU A 512 -17.66 -12.57 58.77
N TRP A 513 -16.37 -12.72 59.07
CA TRP A 513 -15.46 -13.61 58.32
C TRP A 513 -15.06 -14.88 59.09
N LEU A 514 -15.43 -14.98 60.36
CA LEU A 514 -15.21 -16.18 61.16
C LEU A 514 -16.48 -17.05 61.18
N PRO A 515 -16.37 -18.38 61.10
CA PRO A 515 -17.53 -19.25 61.20
C PRO A 515 -18.27 -19.00 62.53
N ASN A 516 -19.59 -18.80 62.46
CA ASN A 516 -20.46 -18.51 63.60
C ASN A 516 -20.18 -19.50 64.76
N THR A 517 -19.58 -18.99 65.83
CA THR A 517 -19.31 -19.72 67.08
C THR A 517 -20.59 -19.94 67.90
N SER A 518 -21.70 -19.30 67.51
CA SER A 518 -23.00 -19.55 68.12
C SER A 518 -23.65 -20.80 67.52
N GLY A 519 -23.36 -21.95 68.15
CA GLY A 519 -24.28 -23.08 68.19
C GLY A 519 -25.60 -22.64 68.84
N GLY A 520 -26.45 -21.95 68.08
CA GLY A 520 -27.71 -21.39 68.52
C GLY A 520 -28.64 -21.26 67.34
N ALA A 521 -29.58 -22.19 67.23
CA ALA A 521 -30.63 -22.17 66.24
C ALA A 521 -31.28 -20.77 66.10
N GLY A 522 -31.23 -20.21 64.90
CA GLY A 522 -32.16 -19.19 64.43
C GLY A 522 -31.90 -17.75 64.88
N ARG A 523 -31.16 -17.00 64.05
CA ARG A 523 -31.54 -15.61 63.77
C ARG A 523 -31.66 -15.39 62.27
N LYS A 524 -32.93 -15.30 61.84
CA LYS A 524 -33.33 -14.80 60.54
C LYS A 524 -32.67 -13.45 60.29
N ALA A 525 -32.20 -13.24 59.07
CA ALA A 525 -31.96 -11.94 58.47
C ALA A 525 -33.10 -10.98 58.84
N GLY A 526 -32.78 -9.98 59.65
CA GLY A 526 -33.73 -9.02 60.19
C GLY A 526 -33.19 -7.61 60.05
N GLY A 527 -33.68 -6.90 59.03
CA GLY A 527 -33.88 -5.46 59.07
C GLY A 527 -32.65 -4.58 58.96
N ARG A 528 -32.36 -4.12 57.73
CA ARG A 528 -31.72 -2.80 57.53
C ARG A 528 -32.60 -1.74 58.19
N ALA A 529 -32.12 -1.19 59.32
CA ALA A 529 -32.68 0.01 59.91
C ALA A 529 -32.32 1.22 59.02
N ARG A 530 -33.35 1.84 58.42
CA ARG A 530 -33.27 3.19 57.88
C ARG A 530 -33.28 4.19 59.04
N PRO A 531 -32.55 5.32 58.97
CA PRO A 531 -32.65 6.36 59.97
C PRO A 531 -33.98 7.11 59.86
N SER A 532 -34.50 7.48 61.03
CA SER A 532 -35.75 8.18 61.28
C SER A 532 -35.86 9.52 60.54
N ARG A 533 -36.96 9.69 59.82
CA ARG A 533 -37.43 10.99 59.30
C ARG A 533 -38.08 11.79 60.44
N GLY A 534 -37.55 12.99 60.68
CA GLY A 534 -38.26 14.06 61.36
C GLY A 534 -39.41 14.61 60.50
N GLU A 535 -40.47 15.00 61.18
CA GLU A 535 -41.69 15.55 60.62
C GLU A 535 -41.47 16.90 59.94
N GLY A 536 -42.14 17.11 58.80
CA GLY A 536 -42.19 18.39 58.10
C GLY A 536 -43.28 18.37 57.05
N ARG A 537 -44.41 18.99 57.39
CA ARG A 537 -45.59 19.20 56.53
C ARG A 537 -45.23 19.98 55.25
N GLY A 538 -45.88 19.66 54.15
CA GLY A 538 -45.90 20.48 52.93
C GLY A 538 -46.48 19.70 51.76
N GLY A 539 -47.61 20.17 51.23
CA GLY A 539 -48.48 19.42 50.32
C GLY A 539 -48.12 19.49 48.84
N GLY A 540 -48.92 18.76 48.05
CA GLY A 540 -49.35 19.22 46.74
C GLY A 540 -48.89 18.41 45.53
N VAL A 541 -49.87 17.70 44.96
CA VAL A 541 -50.19 17.65 43.50
C VAL A 541 -49.43 16.67 42.59
N ARG A 542 -50.21 15.67 42.14
CA ARG A 542 -50.33 15.00 40.82
C ARG A 542 -49.09 14.72 39.95
N GLY A 543 -49.03 13.46 39.49
CA GLY A 543 -48.92 13.18 38.05
C GLY A 543 -48.10 11.94 37.64
N GLY A 544 -48.77 10.91 37.11
CA GLY A 544 -48.40 10.31 35.82
C GLY A 544 -47.37 9.16 35.73
N ARG A 545 -47.92 7.95 35.52
CA ARG A 545 -47.56 6.95 34.47
C ARG A 545 -46.12 6.38 34.31
N ALA A 546 -46.09 5.04 34.48
CA ALA A 546 -45.78 4.01 33.47
C ALA A 546 -44.33 3.60 33.12
N GLY A 547 -44.16 2.26 33.02
CA GLY A 547 -43.11 1.55 32.29
C GLY A 547 -41.88 1.20 33.14
N GLY A 548 -41.30 0.01 33.13
CA GLY A 548 -41.47 -1.19 32.33
C GLY A 548 -40.40 -2.18 32.76
N ARG A 549 -40.80 -3.43 32.96
CA ARG A 549 -39.95 -4.60 33.24
C ARG A 549 -39.14 -4.95 31.98
N ALA A 550 -37.84 -5.17 32.13
CA ALA A 550 -37.08 -6.04 31.23
C ALA A 550 -35.93 -6.68 32.03
N GLY A 551 -35.91 -8.02 32.06
CA GLY A 551 -34.88 -8.81 32.69
C GLY A 551 -33.86 -9.35 31.70
N SER A 552 -32.69 -9.69 32.21
CA SER A 552 -31.69 -10.61 31.64
C SER A 552 -31.00 -11.26 32.84
N LYS A 553 -31.29 -12.51 33.22
CA LYS A 553 -30.78 -13.78 32.67
C LYS A 553 -29.27 -13.77 32.40
N GLY A 554 -28.51 -14.14 33.44
CA GLY A 554 -27.83 -15.43 33.51
C GLY A 554 -26.53 -15.57 32.72
N ARG A 555 -25.41 -15.54 33.44
CA ARG A 555 -24.18 -16.24 33.04
C ARG A 555 -23.47 -16.75 34.30
N ALA A 556 -23.77 -18.00 34.65
CA ALA A 556 -22.97 -18.79 35.59
C ALA A 556 -21.69 -19.21 34.86
N LYS A 557 -20.53 -19.05 35.50
CA LYS A 557 -19.27 -19.62 35.04
C LYS A 557 -18.77 -20.58 36.10
N ALA A 558 -18.45 -21.79 35.64
CA ALA A 558 -18.09 -22.97 36.41
C ALA A 558 -16.90 -22.71 37.34
N ARG A 559 -17.04 -23.18 38.58
CA ARG A 559 -15.95 -23.33 39.55
C ARG A 559 -15.48 -24.77 39.40
N GLU A 560 -14.25 -24.97 38.94
CA GLU A 560 -13.59 -26.27 38.95
C GLU A 560 -13.36 -26.68 40.41
N GLU A 561 -13.97 -27.81 40.75
CA GLU A 561 -13.87 -28.51 42.03
C GLU A 561 -12.52 -29.25 42.02
N TRP A 562 -11.58 -28.78 42.83
CA TRP A 562 -10.36 -29.54 43.15
C TRP A 562 -10.64 -30.31 44.44
N ASP A 563 -10.73 -31.63 44.33
CA ASP A 563 -10.79 -32.52 45.49
C ASP A 563 -9.44 -32.44 46.23
N GLU A 564 -9.45 -31.90 47.44
CA GLU A 564 -8.34 -31.97 48.40
C GLU A 564 -8.20 -33.43 48.88
N PRO A 565 -7.02 -34.07 48.75
CA PRO A 565 -6.79 -35.33 49.44
C PRO A 565 -6.55 -35.10 50.92
N ASP A 566 -7.29 -35.84 51.75
CA ASP A 566 -7.09 -35.97 53.19
C ASP A 566 -5.64 -36.38 53.49
N LEU A 567 -4.85 -35.44 54.02
CA LEU A 567 -3.55 -35.70 54.64
C LEU A 567 -3.64 -35.29 56.12
N GLU A 568 -4.38 -36.09 56.89
CA GLU A 568 -4.21 -36.17 58.34
C GLU A 568 -3.05 -37.13 58.67
N ASP A 569 -2.30 -36.75 59.70
CA ASP A 569 -1.33 -37.55 60.47
C ASP A 569 -0.01 -37.95 59.77
N ASP A 570 1.01 -37.10 59.91
CA ASP A 570 2.36 -37.51 60.38
C ASP A 570 3.37 -36.35 60.31
N TRP A 571 3.32 -35.39 61.24
CA TRP A 571 4.47 -34.52 61.56
C TRP A 571 4.46 -34.12 63.04
N MET A 572 5.14 -34.94 63.85
CA MET A 572 5.74 -34.58 65.15
C MET A 572 7.24 -34.86 65.08
#